data_AF-A0A924AJV6-F1
#
_entry.id   AF-A0A924AJV6-F1
#
_cell.length_a   1.000
_cell.length_b   1.000
_cell.length_c   1.000
_cell.angle_alpha   90.00
_cell.angle_beta   90.00
_cell.angle_gamma   90.00
#
_symmetry.space_group_name_H-M   'P 1'
#
loop_
_entity.id
_entity.type
_entity.pdbx_description
1 polymer ?
#
loop_
_entity_poly.entity_id
_entity_poly.type
_entity_poly.pdbx_seq_one_letter_code
_entity_poly.pdbx_strand_id
1 'polypeptide(L)'
;MKKRKFPSAQTILLVIAAFVALLTWVIPSGKYDSLTYNKLDNTFIIQSKGKTRLIPASQKSLEHLNIKIPLENFTNGAIYKPISIPDTYEKVAANPQGFFEFVQSPIKGIIEASDVIFLVLFIGGFIGIMNITGAFDAGIVWMSDVLIGREYILIILTTLLVALGGTTFGFGEETLAFIPILIPVFIAAKYDAMVGIACVFLGSSVGSMCSTTNPFATIIASDAAGISWTTGLYGRVVMFCVCTTISILYILRYAKRVKNDAAKSIIFDQKEEMEKLFGGSSETKIIKLNYKLRIIIFLFTTSFIVMVIGVSVLHWWFTEMASVFLVGALLIGFVAKINESDFVNAFSKGAGELLGVAFIIGIARGVSILMKDGYISDTVLYNTSAITEGMNKGVFVNALFFIYNGLSFFIPSSSGMAVLS
;
A
#
# COMPACT_ATOMS: atom_id res chain seq x y z
N MET A 1 12.43 -32.71 16.61
CA MET A 1 12.12 -32.29 15.22
C MET A 1 12.32 -30.78 15.12
N LYS A 2 13.21 -30.26 14.25
CA LYS A 2 13.31 -28.80 14.02
C LYS A 2 11.96 -28.32 13.51
N LYS A 3 11.24 -27.49 14.29
CA LYS A 3 10.00 -26.84 13.85
C LYS A 3 10.32 -26.11 12.53
N ARG A 4 9.75 -26.56 11.40
CA ARG A 4 9.86 -25.84 10.13
C ARG A 4 9.22 -24.48 10.35
N LYS A 5 10.04 -23.42 10.41
CA LYS A 5 9.55 -22.05 10.46
C LYS A 5 9.00 -21.69 9.09
N PHE A 6 7.88 -20.98 9.07
CA PHE A 6 7.34 -20.43 7.83
C PHE A 6 8.39 -19.49 7.20
N PRO A 7 8.62 -19.52 5.87
CA PRO A 7 9.58 -18.65 5.22
C PRO A 7 9.26 -17.17 5.42
N SER A 8 10.27 -16.29 5.32
CA SER A 8 10.02 -14.85 5.36
C SER A 8 9.31 -14.36 4.10
N ALA A 9 8.69 -13.18 4.18
CA ALA A 9 8.04 -12.55 3.03
C ALA A 9 9.00 -12.37 1.84
N GLN A 10 10.26 -11.98 2.09
CA GLN A 10 11.28 -11.85 1.05
C GLN A 10 11.59 -13.20 0.38
N THR A 11 11.71 -14.28 1.16
CA THR A 11 11.93 -15.62 0.60
C THR A 11 10.76 -16.06 -0.26
N ILE A 12 9.52 -15.82 0.20
CA ILE A 12 8.32 -16.15 -0.57
C ILE A 12 8.29 -15.39 -1.88
N LEU A 13 8.55 -14.08 -1.86
CA LEU A 13 8.58 -13.26 -3.08
C LEU A 13 9.68 -13.69 -4.05
N LEU A 14 10.86 -14.12 -3.56
CA LEU A 14 11.91 -14.68 -4.42
C LEU A 14 11.51 -16.01 -5.04
N VAL A 15 10.79 -16.87 -4.30
CA VAL A 15 10.23 -18.12 -4.85
C VAL A 15 9.18 -17.81 -5.92
N ILE A 16 8.33 -16.81 -5.68
CA ILE A 16 7.35 -16.35 -6.69
C ILE A 16 8.07 -15.79 -7.92
N ALA A 17 9.11 -14.96 -7.74
CA ALA A 17 9.91 -14.44 -8.84
C ALA A 17 10.56 -15.56 -9.66
N ALA A 18 11.10 -16.59 -9.01
CA ALA A 18 11.68 -17.75 -9.69
C ALA A 18 10.62 -18.53 -10.48
N PHE A 19 9.45 -18.75 -9.87
CA PHE A 19 8.33 -19.39 -10.53
C PHE A 19 7.83 -18.60 -11.74
N VAL A 20 7.70 -17.28 -11.61
CA VAL A 20 7.33 -16.38 -12.71
C VAL A 20 8.38 -16.40 -13.81
N ALA A 21 9.67 -16.37 -13.49
CA ALA A 21 10.72 -16.53 -14.48
C ALA A 21 10.57 -17.86 -15.25
N LEU A 22 10.28 -18.97 -14.57
CA LEU A 22 9.99 -20.25 -15.24
C LEU A 22 8.72 -20.20 -16.11
N LEU A 23 7.67 -19.51 -15.66
CA LEU A 23 6.44 -19.35 -16.44
C LEU A 23 6.68 -18.63 -17.78
N THR A 24 7.68 -17.75 -17.88
CA THR A 24 8.02 -17.10 -19.15
C THR A 24 8.55 -18.05 -20.23
N TRP A 25 8.91 -19.28 -19.86
CA TRP A 25 9.28 -20.33 -20.82
C TRP A 25 8.07 -21.14 -21.32
N VAL A 26 6.96 -21.12 -20.58
CA VAL A 26 5.79 -21.98 -20.82
C VAL A 26 4.63 -21.18 -21.39
N ILE A 27 4.38 -20.00 -20.83
CA ILE A 27 3.31 -19.11 -21.27
C ILE A 27 3.76 -18.45 -22.58
N PRO A 28 2.96 -18.51 -23.66
CA PRO A 28 3.29 -17.84 -24.91
C PRO A 28 3.53 -16.35 -24.71
N SER A 29 4.55 -15.79 -25.35
CA SER A 29 4.76 -14.34 -25.32
C SER A 29 3.78 -13.63 -26.25
N GLY A 30 3.23 -12.52 -25.77
CA GLY A 30 2.33 -11.67 -26.51
C GLY A 30 2.49 -10.22 -26.11
N LYS A 31 2.07 -9.32 -27.00
CA LYS A 31 2.06 -7.89 -26.75
C LYS A 31 0.85 -7.23 -27.41
N TYR A 32 0.31 -6.24 -26.72
CA TYR A 32 -0.50 -5.21 -27.37
C TYR A 32 0.40 -4.11 -27.94
N ASP A 33 -0.11 -3.40 -28.94
CA ASP A 33 0.46 -2.10 -29.28
C ASP A 33 0.21 -1.14 -28.11
N SER A 34 1.20 -0.30 -27.79
CA SER A 34 1.08 0.62 -26.65
C SER A 34 0.92 2.06 -27.10
N LEU A 35 0.07 2.82 -26.40
CA LEU A 35 -0.12 4.25 -26.59
C LEU A 35 0.46 5.03 -25.40
N THR A 36 1.30 6.03 -25.69
CA THR A 36 1.83 6.97 -24.69
C THR A 36 1.59 8.41 -25.12
N TYR A 37 1.18 9.28 -24.21
CA TYR A 37 1.04 10.70 -24.48
C TYR A 37 2.36 11.44 -24.34
N ASN A 38 2.72 12.22 -25.36
CA ASN A 38 3.85 13.13 -25.36
C ASN A 38 3.36 14.57 -25.18
N LYS A 39 3.61 15.12 -23.99
CA LYS A 39 3.20 16.47 -23.60
C LYS A 39 3.95 17.58 -24.36
N LEU A 40 5.18 17.33 -24.82
CA LEU A 40 5.99 18.35 -25.50
C LEU A 40 5.42 18.70 -26.88
N ASP A 41 5.05 17.67 -27.64
CA ASP A 41 4.58 17.82 -29.02
C ASP A 41 3.06 17.74 -29.15
N ASN A 42 2.34 17.52 -28.04
CA ASN A 42 0.90 17.24 -28.01
C ASN A 42 0.51 16.12 -29.00
N THR A 43 1.25 15.01 -28.95
CA THR A 43 1.05 13.84 -29.82
C THR A 43 0.89 12.58 -28.99
N PHE A 44 0.22 11.58 -29.54
CA PHE A 44 0.35 10.21 -29.05
C PHE A 44 1.44 9.46 -29.82
N ILE A 45 2.23 8.72 -29.05
CA ILE A 45 3.25 7.81 -29.52
C ILE A 45 2.67 6.40 -29.47
N ILE A 46 2.43 5.80 -30.63
CA ILE A 46 2.09 4.39 -30.75
C ILE A 46 3.39 3.61 -30.96
N GLN A 47 3.64 2.62 -30.10
CA GLN A 47 4.69 1.62 -30.32
C GLN A 47 4.05 0.32 -30.78
N SER A 48 4.38 -0.11 -32.00
CA SER A 48 3.94 -1.36 -32.60
C SER A 48 5.14 -2.10 -33.19
N LYS A 49 5.47 -3.28 -32.64
CA LYS A 49 6.57 -4.14 -33.13
C LYS A 49 7.91 -3.40 -33.34
N GLY A 50 8.27 -2.50 -32.43
CA GLY A 50 9.49 -1.69 -32.51
C GLY A 50 9.44 -0.53 -33.52
N LYS A 51 8.30 -0.32 -34.19
CA LYS A 51 8.04 0.89 -34.98
C LYS A 51 7.28 1.89 -34.14
N THR A 52 7.71 3.15 -34.23
CA THR A 52 7.05 4.28 -33.58
C THR A 52 6.21 5.02 -34.61
N ARG A 53 4.94 5.27 -34.29
CA ARG A 53 4.06 6.15 -35.07
C ARG A 53 3.56 7.29 -34.19
N LEU A 54 3.65 8.50 -34.72
CA LEU A 54 3.11 9.69 -34.06
C LEU A 54 1.76 10.01 -34.68
N ILE A 55 0.76 10.22 -33.83
CA ILE A 55 -0.56 10.70 -34.23
C ILE A 55 -0.92 11.94 -33.40
N PRO A 56 -1.76 12.85 -33.91
CA PRO A 56 -2.21 14.01 -33.15
C PRO A 56 -2.90 13.58 -31.85
N ALA A 57 -2.61 14.24 -30.73
CA ALA A 57 -3.34 14.00 -29.48
C ALA A 57 -4.73 14.63 -29.56
N SER A 58 -5.72 13.83 -29.99
CA SER A 58 -7.10 14.26 -30.11
C SER A 58 -8.05 13.14 -29.68
N GLN A 59 -9.25 13.49 -29.21
CA GLN A 59 -10.28 12.51 -28.86
C GLN A 59 -10.61 11.60 -30.06
N LYS A 60 -10.67 12.18 -31.27
CA LYS A 60 -10.89 11.44 -32.51
C LYS A 60 -9.80 10.39 -32.74
N SER A 61 -8.54 10.72 -32.46
CA SER A 61 -7.44 9.77 -32.59
C SER A 61 -7.59 8.57 -31.64
N LEU A 62 -8.08 8.81 -30.40
CA LEU A 62 -8.35 7.76 -29.42
C LEU A 62 -9.52 6.87 -29.85
N GLU A 63 -10.62 7.48 -30.33
CA GLU A 63 -11.79 6.76 -30.83
C GLU A 63 -11.47 5.87 -32.04
N HIS A 64 -10.61 6.34 -32.95
CA HIS A 64 -10.11 5.54 -34.07
C HIS A 64 -9.29 4.31 -33.63
N LEU A 65 -8.74 4.32 -32.42
CA LEU A 65 -8.02 3.21 -31.80
C LEU A 65 -8.92 2.38 -30.87
N ASN A 66 -10.23 2.59 -30.89
CA ASN A 66 -11.20 1.97 -29.98
C ASN A 66 -10.93 2.28 -28.49
N ILE A 67 -10.21 3.36 -28.20
CA ILE A 67 -9.92 3.81 -26.83
C ILE A 67 -11.00 4.82 -26.41
N LYS A 68 -11.81 4.43 -25.43
CA LYS A 68 -12.93 5.25 -24.90
C LYS A 68 -12.53 6.22 -23.80
N ILE A 69 -11.23 6.29 -23.51
CA ILE A 69 -10.68 7.14 -22.47
C ILE A 69 -10.74 8.61 -22.92
N PRO A 70 -11.20 9.55 -22.07
CA PRO A 70 -11.14 10.98 -22.38
C PRO A 70 -9.70 11.48 -22.58
N LEU A 71 -9.47 12.31 -23.61
CA LEU A 71 -8.18 12.96 -23.88
C LEU A 71 -7.64 13.70 -22.65
N GLU A 72 -8.53 14.30 -21.85
CA GLU A 72 -8.18 15.05 -20.65
C GLU A 72 -7.31 14.21 -19.69
N ASN A 73 -7.63 12.93 -19.51
CA ASN A 73 -6.92 11.99 -18.64
C ASN A 73 -5.44 11.80 -19.05
N PHE A 74 -5.11 12.00 -20.32
CA PHE A 74 -3.72 11.98 -20.78
C PHE A 74 -3.06 13.34 -20.55
N THR A 75 -3.76 14.43 -20.89
CA THR A 75 -3.21 15.79 -20.83
C THR A 75 -2.99 16.32 -19.40
N ASN A 76 -3.83 15.90 -18.45
CA ASN A 76 -3.73 16.26 -17.03
C ASN A 76 -2.74 15.37 -16.26
N GLY A 77 -2.17 14.34 -16.89
CA GLY A 77 -1.18 13.43 -16.31
C GLY A 77 -1.76 12.28 -15.49
N ALA A 78 -3.09 12.10 -15.47
CA ALA A 78 -3.71 10.95 -14.81
C ALA A 78 -3.25 9.62 -15.44
N ILE A 79 -3.11 9.59 -16.77
CA ILE A 79 -2.49 8.51 -17.53
C ILE A 79 -1.12 8.98 -18.03
N TYR A 80 -0.09 8.54 -17.31
CA TYR A 80 1.31 8.81 -17.64
C TYR A 80 2.08 7.55 -18.08
N LYS A 81 1.55 6.36 -17.79
CA LYS A 81 2.11 5.08 -18.23
C LYS A 81 1.56 4.69 -19.60
N PRO A 82 2.32 3.93 -20.40
CA PRO A 82 1.81 3.35 -21.64
C PRO A 82 0.56 2.50 -21.34
N ILE A 83 -0.48 2.65 -22.16
CA ILE A 83 -1.68 1.81 -22.13
C ILE A 83 -1.71 0.90 -23.35
N SER A 84 -2.34 -0.26 -23.21
CA SER A 84 -2.54 -1.19 -24.33
C SER A 84 -3.67 -0.71 -25.24
N ILE A 85 -3.45 -0.76 -26.56
CA ILE A 85 -4.47 -0.45 -27.57
C ILE A 85 -5.37 -1.69 -27.74
N PRO A 86 -6.69 -1.59 -27.57
CA PRO A 86 -7.61 -2.70 -27.75
C PRO A 86 -7.47 -3.38 -29.12
N ASP A 87 -7.76 -4.68 -29.18
CA ASP A 87 -7.80 -5.47 -30.43
C ASP A 87 -6.47 -5.55 -31.22
N THR A 88 -5.35 -5.12 -30.62
CA THR A 88 -4.00 -5.19 -31.24
C THR A 88 -3.12 -6.31 -30.69
N TYR A 89 -3.68 -7.20 -29.87
CA TYR A 89 -2.91 -8.30 -29.29
C TYR A 89 -2.34 -9.20 -30.37
N GLU A 90 -1.02 -9.40 -30.31
CA GLU A 90 -0.35 -10.37 -31.15
C GLU A 90 0.65 -11.20 -30.37
N LYS A 91 0.84 -12.45 -30.80
CA LYS A 91 1.94 -13.28 -30.31
C LYS A 91 3.26 -12.72 -30.83
N VAL A 92 4.24 -12.62 -29.94
CA VAL A 92 5.59 -12.15 -30.27
C VAL A 92 6.61 -13.26 -30.05
N ALA A 93 7.84 -13.05 -30.53
CA ALA A 93 8.93 -13.96 -30.23
C ALA A 93 9.10 -14.10 -28.71
N ALA A 94 9.29 -15.34 -28.25
CA ALA A 94 9.44 -15.63 -26.84
C ALA A 94 10.66 -14.89 -26.27
N ASN A 95 10.50 -14.26 -25.11
CA ASN A 95 11.61 -13.63 -24.38
C ASN A 95 11.74 -14.22 -22.97
N PRO A 96 12.05 -15.52 -22.84
CA PRO A 96 12.10 -16.18 -21.55
C PRO A 96 13.14 -15.52 -20.63
N GLN A 97 12.76 -15.31 -19.38
CA GLN A 97 13.62 -14.72 -18.35
C GLN A 97 14.51 -15.81 -17.76
N GLY A 98 15.82 -15.65 -17.91
CA GLY A 98 16.83 -16.58 -17.43
C GLY A 98 17.32 -16.26 -16.01
N PHE A 99 18.45 -16.86 -15.65
CA PHE A 99 19.05 -16.68 -14.34
C PHE A 99 19.47 -15.23 -14.07
N PHE A 100 20.03 -14.54 -15.08
CA PHE A 100 20.50 -13.16 -14.91
C PHE A 100 19.33 -12.20 -14.69
N GLU A 101 18.26 -12.34 -15.47
CA GLU A 101 17.06 -11.54 -15.36
C GLU A 101 16.40 -11.75 -14.00
N PHE A 102 16.32 -13.01 -13.55
CA PHE A 102 15.83 -13.36 -12.21
C PHE A 102 16.64 -12.69 -11.09
N VAL A 103 17.98 -12.75 -11.15
CA VAL A 103 18.84 -12.14 -10.12
C VAL A 103 18.79 -10.61 -10.16
N GLN A 104 18.64 -10.01 -11.35
CA GLN A 104 18.57 -8.55 -11.51
C GLN A 104 17.17 -7.98 -11.19
N SER A 105 16.11 -8.78 -11.27
CA SER A 105 14.74 -8.27 -11.15
C SER A 105 14.46 -7.57 -9.82
N PRO A 106 14.93 -8.03 -8.64
CA PRO A 106 14.73 -7.29 -7.39
C PRO A 106 15.44 -5.93 -7.40
N ILE A 107 16.62 -5.83 -8.02
CA ILE A 107 17.39 -4.58 -8.09
C ILE A 107 16.66 -3.58 -9.00
N LYS A 108 16.23 -4.04 -10.19
CA LYS A 108 15.39 -3.23 -11.08
C LYS A 108 14.10 -2.80 -10.40
N GLY A 109 13.49 -3.70 -9.61
CA GLY A 109 12.29 -3.43 -8.84
C GLY A 109 12.48 -2.36 -7.77
N ILE A 110 13.59 -2.38 -7.03
CA ILE A 110 13.95 -1.32 -6.07
C ILE A 110 14.11 0.03 -6.78
N ILE A 111 14.77 0.05 -7.94
CA ILE A 111 14.95 1.29 -8.72
C ILE A 111 13.59 1.83 -9.19
N GLU A 112 12.74 0.96 -9.76
CA GLU A 112 11.41 1.34 -10.26
C GLU A 112 10.41 1.74 -9.15
N ALA A 113 10.59 1.25 -7.93
CA ALA A 113 9.74 1.56 -6.77
C ALA A 113 10.41 2.52 -5.78
N SER A 114 11.45 3.24 -6.22
CA SER A 114 12.25 4.10 -5.35
C SER A 114 11.43 5.22 -4.70
N ASP A 115 10.43 5.76 -5.40
CA ASP A 115 9.49 6.75 -4.90
C ASP A 115 8.71 6.28 -3.67
N VAL A 116 8.11 5.08 -3.74
CA VAL A 116 7.39 4.45 -2.63
C VAL A 116 8.36 4.09 -1.50
N ILE A 117 9.52 3.51 -1.85
CA ILE A 117 10.54 3.12 -0.87
C ILE A 117 11.02 4.33 -0.07
N PHE A 118 11.31 5.46 -0.73
CA PHE A 118 11.71 6.68 -0.03
C PHE A 118 10.60 7.18 0.88
N LEU A 119 9.34 7.23 0.43
CA LEU A 119 8.23 7.61 1.31
C LEU A 119 8.22 6.80 2.61
N VAL A 120 8.30 5.47 2.51
CA VAL A 120 8.33 4.57 3.66
C VAL A 120 9.53 4.86 4.57
N LEU A 121 10.74 5.00 4.00
CA LEU A 121 11.94 5.32 4.78
C LEU A 121 11.84 6.67 5.50
N PHE A 122 11.26 7.70 4.87
CA PHE A 122 11.04 9.01 5.48
C PHE A 122 9.99 8.96 6.60
N ILE A 123 8.94 8.14 6.47
CA ILE A 123 8.00 7.85 7.56
C ILE A 123 8.73 7.18 8.73
N GLY A 124 9.60 6.20 8.44
CA GLY A 124 10.43 5.54 9.46
C GLY A 124 11.34 6.52 10.18
N GLY A 125 12.03 7.40 9.45
CA GLY A 125 12.86 8.44 10.05
C GLY A 125 12.06 9.41 10.90
N PHE A 126 10.88 9.81 10.44
CA PHE A 126 9.96 10.66 11.21
C PHE A 126 9.49 10.00 12.51
N ILE A 127 9.16 8.70 12.47
CA ILE A 127 8.85 7.90 13.65
C ILE A 127 10.07 7.76 14.58
N GLY A 128 11.27 7.60 14.03
CA GLY A 128 12.52 7.58 14.79
C GLY A 128 12.72 8.85 15.61
N ILE A 129 12.47 10.03 15.01
CA ILE A 129 12.47 11.31 15.73
C ILE A 129 11.42 11.31 16.83
N MET A 130 10.19 10.88 16.54
CA MET A 130 9.13 10.81 17.54
C MET A 130 9.50 9.94 18.75
N ASN A 131 10.09 8.77 18.52
CA ASN A 131 10.49 7.84 19.57
C ASN A 131 11.45 8.50 20.57
N ILE A 132 12.49 9.20 20.09
CA ILE A 132 13.48 9.81 20.98
C ILE A 132 12.95 11.02 21.76
N THR A 133 11.80 11.59 21.37
CA THR A 133 11.17 12.67 22.14
C THR A 133 10.44 12.17 23.39
N GLY A 134 10.13 10.87 23.49
CA GLY A 134 9.25 10.31 24.52
C GLY A 134 7.77 10.71 24.37
N ALA A 135 7.38 11.33 23.24
CA ALA A 135 6.01 11.74 22.98
C ALA A 135 5.06 10.55 22.85
N PHE A 136 5.49 9.45 22.22
CA PHE A 136 4.70 8.23 22.17
C PHE A 136 4.51 7.66 23.57
N ASP A 137 5.57 7.40 24.33
CA ASP A 137 5.46 6.86 25.70
C ASP A 137 4.48 7.66 26.57
N ALA A 138 4.61 8.99 26.56
CA ALA A 138 3.71 9.87 27.29
C ALA A 138 2.26 9.83 26.78
N GLY A 139 2.07 9.73 25.46
CA GLY A 139 0.78 9.57 24.82
C GLY A 139 0.11 8.24 25.15
N ILE A 140 0.87 7.14 25.20
CA ILE A 140 0.40 5.81 25.56
C ILE A 140 -0.07 5.79 27.02
N VAL A 141 0.72 6.34 27.95
CA VAL A 141 0.35 6.45 29.37
C VAL A 141 -0.93 7.28 29.52
N TRP A 142 -0.96 8.47 28.92
CA TRP A 142 -2.14 9.35 28.98
C TRP A 142 -3.40 8.67 28.42
N MET A 143 -3.27 7.98 27.29
CA MET A 143 -4.38 7.29 26.65
C MET A 143 -4.85 6.09 27.47
N SER A 144 -3.93 5.32 28.06
CA SER A 144 -4.27 4.22 28.96
C SER A 144 -5.09 4.71 30.15
N ASP A 145 -4.72 5.84 30.76
CA ASP A 145 -5.44 6.42 31.90
C ASP A 145 -6.82 6.95 31.51
N VAL A 146 -6.93 7.64 30.36
CA VAL A 146 -8.20 8.23 29.88
C VAL A 146 -9.19 7.17 29.41
N LEU A 147 -8.70 6.03 28.91
CA LEU A 147 -9.54 4.97 28.35
C LEU A 147 -9.95 3.90 29.35
N ILE A 148 -9.62 4.03 30.65
CA ILE A 148 -10.07 3.09 31.68
C ILE A 148 -11.61 2.96 31.64
N GLY A 149 -12.12 1.74 31.44
CA GLY A 149 -13.55 1.46 31.32
C GLY A 149 -14.18 1.81 29.96
N ARG A 150 -13.41 2.39 29.03
CA ARG A 150 -13.82 2.76 27.66
C ARG A 150 -12.82 2.26 26.60
N GLU A 151 -12.09 1.20 26.91
CA GLU A 151 -10.99 0.68 26.09
C GLU A 151 -11.46 0.22 24.71
N TYR A 152 -12.73 -0.14 24.56
CA TYR A 152 -13.33 -0.48 23.27
C TYR A 152 -13.31 0.69 22.27
N ILE A 153 -13.24 1.94 22.75
CA ILE A 153 -13.12 3.13 21.90
C ILE A 153 -11.81 3.10 21.12
N LEU A 154 -10.73 2.57 21.71
CA LEU A 154 -9.45 2.40 21.02
C LEU A 154 -9.60 1.54 19.76
N ILE A 155 -10.28 0.39 19.90
CA ILE A 155 -10.53 -0.52 18.77
C ILE A 155 -11.29 0.20 17.66
N ILE A 156 -12.37 0.91 18.02
CA ILE A 156 -13.22 1.62 17.07
C ILE A 156 -12.42 2.72 16.35
N LEU A 157 -11.76 3.60 17.10
CA LEU A 157 -11.05 4.75 16.53
C LEU A 157 -9.85 4.32 15.69
N THR A 158 -9.04 3.37 16.17
CA THR A 158 -7.90 2.87 15.43
C THR A 158 -8.35 2.19 14.14
N THR A 159 -9.35 1.30 14.20
CA THR A 159 -9.84 0.61 13.00
C THR A 159 -10.44 1.59 11.98
N LEU A 160 -11.23 2.57 12.44
CA LEU A 160 -11.80 3.59 11.57
C LEU A 160 -10.73 4.47 10.92
N LEU A 161 -9.75 4.95 11.69
CA LEU A 161 -8.68 5.79 11.18
C LEU A 161 -7.84 5.05 10.13
N VAL A 162 -7.47 3.80 10.41
CA VAL A 162 -6.68 3.01 9.46
C VAL A 162 -7.52 2.66 8.22
N ALA A 163 -8.80 2.34 8.38
CA ALA A 163 -9.70 2.11 7.25
C ALA A 163 -9.91 3.37 6.39
N LEU A 164 -10.04 4.54 7.02
CA LEU A 164 -10.08 5.83 6.32
C LEU A 164 -8.79 6.08 5.54
N GLY A 165 -7.63 5.78 6.12
CA GLY A 165 -6.36 5.84 5.38
C GLY A 165 -6.33 4.88 4.18
N GLY A 166 -6.79 3.64 4.38
CA GLY A 166 -6.84 2.63 3.31
C GLY A 166 -7.72 3.07 2.13
N THR A 167 -8.91 3.60 2.41
CA THR A 167 -9.86 4.00 1.35
C THR A 167 -9.48 5.30 0.64
N THR A 168 -8.70 6.17 1.28
CA THR A 168 -8.34 7.50 0.75
C THR A 168 -7.01 7.54 0.04
N PHE A 169 -5.96 6.94 0.60
CA PHE A 169 -4.60 6.98 0.03
C PHE A 169 -3.92 5.60 0.00
N GLY A 170 -4.66 4.51 0.25
CA GLY A 170 -4.10 3.17 0.16
C GLY A 170 -3.17 2.81 1.30
N PHE A 171 -3.43 3.32 2.51
CA PHE A 171 -2.64 3.09 3.73
C PHE A 171 -2.42 1.60 4.02
N GLY A 172 -1.34 1.03 3.49
CA GLY A 172 -1.09 -0.40 3.44
C GLY A 172 0.29 -0.70 3.98
N GLU A 173 1.32 -0.46 3.16
CA GLU A 173 2.72 -0.71 3.47
C GLU A 173 3.19 0.08 4.71
N GLU A 174 2.69 1.31 4.88
CA GLU A 174 3.05 2.18 5.99
C GLU A 174 2.54 1.64 7.33
N THR A 175 1.47 0.84 7.32
CA THR A 175 0.85 0.31 8.54
C THR A 175 1.81 -0.53 9.37
N LEU A 176 2.80 -1.17 8.73
CA LEU A 176 3.85 -1.94 9.39
C LEU A 176 4.65 -1.09 10.39
N ALA A 177 4.84 0.21 10.09
CA ALA A 177 5.51 1.14 10.98
C ALA A 177 4.65 1.51 12.21
N PHE A 178 3.33 1.43 12.10
CA PHE A 178 2.39 1.75 13.18
C PHE A 178 2.14 0.59 14.14
N ILE A 179 2.28 -0.65 13.67
CA ILE A 179 2.11 -1.85 14.51
C ILE A 179 2.93 -1.79 15.81
N PRO A 180 4.26 -1.55 15.79
CA PRO A 180 5.05 -1.49 17.03
C PRO A 180 4.67 -0.31 17.95
N ILE A 181 4.08 0.75 17.40
CA ILE A 181 3.61 1.92 18.17
C ILE A 181 2.27 1.61 18.85
N LEU A 182 1.36 0.95 18.13
CA LEU A 182 -0.01 0.70 18.60
C LEU A 182 -0.11 -0.50 19.54
N ILE A 183 0.68 -1.57 19.33
CA ILE A 183 0.61 -2.78 20.17
C ILE A 183 0.76 -2.48 21.67
N PRO A 184 1.76 -1.69 22.13
CA PRO A 184 1.88 -1.33 23.54
C PRO A 184 0.63 -0.64 24.12
N VAL A 185 -0.07 0.18 23.32
CA VAL A 185 -1.33 0.81 23.74
C VAL A 185 -2.41 -0.23 24.02
N PHE A 186 -2.56 -1.20 23.11
CA PHE A 186 -3.56 -2.25 23.27
C PHE A 186 -3.25 -3.15 24.48
N ILE A 187 -1.98 -3.45 24.71
CA ILE A 187 -1.53 -4.20 25.90
C ILE A 187 -1.80 -3.40 27.19
N ALA A 188 -1.48 -2.11 27.22
CA ALA A 188 -1.79 -1.22 28.34
C ALA A 188 -3.31 -1.16 28.63
N ALA A 189 -4.13 -1.20 27.57
CA ALA A 189 -5.59 -1.28 27.64
C ALA A 189 -6.14 -2.69 28.02
N LYS A 190 -5.27 -3.62 28.43
CA LYS A 190 -5.58 -5.01 28.82
C LYS A 190 -6.11 -5.90 27.69
N TYR A 191 -5.79 -5.56 26.44
CA TYR A 191 -5.96 -6.45 25.30
C TYR A 191 -4.66 -7.18 24.99
N ASP A 192 -4.68 -8.13 24.05
CA ASP A 192 -3.47 -8.75 23.53
C ASP A 192 -2.96 -8.00 22.29
N ALA A 193 -1.73 -8.31 21.87
CA ALA A 193 -1.13 -7.76 20.66
C ALA A 193 -1.96 -8.04 19.40
N MET A 194 -2.73 -9.15 19.39
CA MET A 194 -3.54 -9.54 18.25
C MET A 194 -4.75 -8.61 18.05
N VAL A 195 -5.31 -8.01 19.10
CA VAL A 195 -6.32 -6.95 18.91
C VAL A 195 -5.72 -5.76 18.16
N GLY A 196 -4.51 -5.32 18.53
CA GLY A 196 -3.84 -4.20 17.86
C GLY A 196 -3.52 -4.49 16.40
N ILE A 197 -2.91 -5.65 16.14
CA ILE A 197 -2.62 -6.11 14.77
C ILE A 197 -3.92 -6.20 13.96
N ALA A 198 -5.02 -6.72 14.52
CA ALA A 198 -6.29 -6.84 13.81
C ALA A 198 -6.88 -5.48 13.44
N CYS A 199 -6.84 -4.48 14.35
CA CYS A 199 -7.32 -3.13 14.07
C CYS A 199 -6.60 -2.50 12.88
N VAL A 200 -5.27 -2.66 12.83
CA VAL A 200 -4.42 -2.12 11.78
C VAL A 200 -4.61 -2.90 10.48
N PHE A 201 -4.44 -4.22 10.51
CA PHE A 201 -4.47 -5.07 9.32
C PHE A 201 -5.85 -5.13 8.66
N LEU A 202 -6.91 -5.40 9.43
CA LEU A 202 -8.28 -5.45 8.88
C LEU A 202 -8.78 -4.06 8.50
N GLY A 203 -8.45 -3.03 9.28
CA GLY A 203 -8.79 -1.65 8.94
C GLY A 203 -8.24 -1.28 7.57
N SER A 204 -6.92 -1.46 7.38
CA SER A 204 -6.24 -1.18 6.11
C SER A 204 -6.81 -2.01 4.96
N SER A 205 -6.94 -3.33 5.15
CA SER A 205 -7.44 -4.24 4.13
C SER A 205 -8.86 -3.89 3.66
N VAL A 206 -9.76 -3.61 4.60
CA VAL A 206 -11.14 -3.21 4.27
C VAL A 206 -11.19 -1.83 3.62
N GLY A 207 -10.37 -0.89 4.09
CA GLY A 207 -10.23 0.42 3.46
C GLY A 207 -9.82 0.32 2.00
N SER A 208 -8.77 -0.44 1.71
CA SER A 208 -8.28 -0.68 0.34
C SER A 208 -9.29 -1.45 -0.50
N MET A 209 -9.94 -2.47 0.05
CA MET A 209 -10.99 -3.25 -0.63
C MET A 209 -12.20 -2.38 -1.02
N CYS A 210 -12.60 -1.45 -0.16
CA CYS A 210 -13.75 -0.57 -0.38
C CYS A 210 -13.35 0.83 -0.88
N SER A 211 -12.19 0.94 -1.53
CA SER A 211 -11.53 2.19 -1.86
C SER A 211 -12.44 3.22 -2.56
N THR A 212 -12.55 4.40 -1.96
CA THR A 212 -13.38 5.51 -2.43
C THR A 212 -12.62 6.42 -3.37
N THR A 213 -11.47 6.93 -2.90
CA THR A 213 -10.70 8.01 -3.55
C THR A 213 -9.21 7.68 -3.66
N ASN A 214 -8.83 6.41 -3.46
CA ASN A 214 -7.43 6.01 -3.50
C ASN A 214 -6.81 6.26 -4.89
N PRO A 215 -5.79 7.14 -5.00
CA PRO A 215 -5.13 7.44 -6.26
C PRO A 215 -4.30 6.27 -6.79
N PHE A 216 -3.95 5.29 -5.95
CA PHE A 216 -3.13 4.14 -6.33
C PHE A 216 -3.94 2.92 -6.75
N ALA A 217 -5.28 2.99 -6.66
CA ALA A 217 -6.17 1.90 -7.03
C ALA A 217 -7.36 2.40 -7.84
N THR A 218 -8.44 2.86 -7.17
CA THR A 218 -9.71 3.20 -7.81
C THR A 218 -9.58 4.29 -8.89
N ILE A 219 -8.76 5.33 -8.67
CA ILE A 219 -8.60 6.42 -9.63
C ILE A 219 -7.87 5.92 -10.89
N ILE A 220 -6.68 5.32 -10.73
CA ILE A 220 -5.93 4.75 -11.87
C ILE A 220 -6.77 3.74 -12.66
N ALA A 221 -7.49 2.84 -11.97
CA ALA A 221 -8.34 1.85 -12.64
C ALA A 221 -9.49 2.52 -13.40
N SER A 222 -10.10 3.58 -12.84
CA SER A 222 -11.18 4.31 -13.50
C SER A 222 -10.68 5.09 -14.71
N ASP A 223 -9.51 5.72 -14.58
CA ASP A 223 -8.87 6.45 -15.67
C ASP A 223 -8.47 5.51 -16.81
N ALA A 224 -7.90 4.35 -16.48
CA ALA A 224 -7.59 3.29 -17.45
C ALA A 224 -8.85 2.73 -18.13
N ALA A 225 -9.95 2.58 -17.39
CA ALA A 225 -11.24 2.17 -17.94
C ALA A 225 -11.98 3.30 -18.70
N GLY A 226 -11.48 4.54 -18.67
CA GLY A 226 -12.10 5.69 -19.33
C GLY A 226 -13.40 6.17 -18.69
N ILE A 227 -13.61 5.89 -17.40
CA ILE A 227 -14.79 6.32 -16.64
C ILE A 227 -14.39 7.25 -15.49
N SER A 228 -15.33 8.09 -15.02
CA SER A 228 -15.07 8.88 -13.81
C SER A 228 -14.91 7.96 -12.61
N TRP A 229 -13.89 8.21 -11.78
CA TRP A 229 -13.71 7.50 -10.52
C TRP A 229 -14.90 7.64 -9.56
N THR A 230 -15.72 8.69 -9.71
CA THR A 230 -16.96 8.87 -8.93
C THR A 230 -18.06 7.87 -9.30
N THR A 231 -17.93 7.18 -10.45
CA THR A 231 -18.86 6.14 -10.88
C THR A 231 -18.87 5.01 -9.85
N GLY A 232 -20.05 4.70 -9.30
CA GLY A 232 -20.21 3.68 -8.26
C GLY A 232 -19.74 4.10 -6.85
N LEU A 233 -19.40 5.37 -6.63
CA LEU A 233 -18.91 5.87 -5.33
C LEU A 233 -19.88 5.57 -4.18
N TYR A 234 -21.18 5.81 -4.37
CA TYR A 234 -22.19 5.52 -3.35
C TYR A 234 -22.17 4.05 -2.92
N GLY A 235 -22.04 3.12 -3.87
CA GLY A 235 -21.94 1.69 -3.58
C GLY A 235 -20.69 1.36 -2.77
N ARG A 236 -19.54 1.96 -3.13
CA ARG A 236 -18.28 1.77 -2.38
C ARG A 236 -18.33 2.37 -0.98
N VAL A 237 -18.97 3.53 -0.80
CA VAL A 237 -19.18 4.14 0.53
C VAL A 237 -20.07 3.25 1.40
N VAL A 238 -21.17 2.72 0.86
CA VAL A 238 -22.04 1.78 1.60
C VAL A 238 -21.26 0.52 1.97
N MET A 239 -20.54 -0.07 1.02
CA MET A 239 -19.70 -1.25 1.27
C MET A 239 -18.63 -0.98 2.33
N PHE A 240 -17.95 0.17 2.25
CA PHE A 240 -16.97 0.61 3.24
C PHE A 240 -17.57 0.69 4.64
N CYS A 241 -18.73 1.34 4.80
CA CYS A 241 -19.42 1.43 6.10
C CYS A 241 -19.81 0.05 6.64
N VAL A 242 -20.37 -0.83 5.79
CA VAL A 242 -20.81 -2.16 6.19
C VAL A 242 -19.62 -3.04 6.56
N CYS A 243 -18.61 -3.17 5.69
CA CYS A 243 -17.44 -4.01 5.93
C CYS A 243 -16.60 -3.52 7.11
N THR A 244 -16.48 -2.20 7.29
CA THR A 244 -15.76 -1.63 8.44
C THR A 244 -16.52 -1.91 9.75
N THR A 245 -17.85 -1.78 9.74
CA THR A 245 -18.69 -2.13 10.89
C THR A 245 -18.55 -3.61 11.27
N ILE A 246 -18.62 -4.50 10.28
CA ILE A 246 -18.43 -5.95 10.50
C ILE A 246 -17.06 -6.23 11.12
N SER A 247 -16.01 -5.59 10.60
CA SER A 247 -14.64 -5.75 11.10
C SER A 247 -14.50 -5.27 12.54
N ILE A 248 -15.06 -4.11 12.87
CA ILE A 248 -15.08 -3.58 14.24
C ILE A 248 -15.81 -4.54 15.17
N LEU A 249 -17.01 -5.02 14.80
CA LEU A 249 -17.78 -5.97 15.62
C LEU A 249 -17.02 -7.28 15.83
N TYR A 250 -16.34 -7.78 14.80
CA TYR A 250 -15.51 -8.98 14.87
C TYR A 250 -14.35 -8.80 15.86
N ILE A 251 -13.61 -7.68 15.76
CA ILE A 251 -12.48 -7.37 16.65
C ILE A 251 -12.97 -7.17 18.08
N LEU A 252 -14.05 -6.42 18.29
CA LEU A 252 -14.66 -6.21 19.62
C LEU A 252 -15.07 -7.54 20.27
N ARG A 253 -15.64 -8.46 19.49
CA ARG A 253 -16.00 -9.80 19.98
C ARG A 253 -14.77 -10.60 20.42
N TYR A 254 -13.67 -10.53 19.68
CA TYR A 254 -12.41 -11.17 20.08
C TYR A 254 -11.82 -10.49 21.32
N ALA A 255 -11.68 -9.17 21.29
CA ALA A 255 -11.12 -8.36 22.37
C ALA A 255 -11.85 -8.55 23.71
N LYS A 256 -13.20 -8.59 23.68
CA LYS A 256 -14.01 -8.88 24.88
C LYS A 256 -13.73 -10.26 25.46
N ARG A 257 -13.50 -11.29 24.62
CA ARG A 257 -13.17 -12.64 25.09
C ARG A 257 -11.81 -12.66 25.78
N VAL A 258 -10.79 -12.07 25.16
CA VAL A 258 -9.42 -12.00 25.71
C VAL A 258 -9.38 -11.18 27.00
N LYS A 259 -10.08 -10.05 27.05
CA LYS A 259 -10.13 -9.19 28.24
C LYS A 259 -10.80 -9.88 29.43
N ASN A 260 -11.85 -10.66 29.17
CA ASN A 260 -12.56 -11.40 30.23
C ASN A 260 -11.77 -12.63 30.69
N ASP A 261 -11.02 -13.27 29.80
CA ASP A 261 -10.23 -14.47 30.07
C ASP A 261 -9.04 -14.54 29.12
N ALA A 262 -7.84 -14.28 29.66
CA ALA A 262 -6.61 -14.24 28.88
C ALA A 262 -6.29 -15.57 28.17
N ALA A 263 -6.73 -16.71 28.74
CA ALA A 263 -6.52 -18.04 28.13
C ALA A 263 -7.24 -18.22 26.79
N LYS A 264 -8.18 -17.32 26.45
CA LYS A 264 -8.88 -17.30 25.16
C LYS A 264 -8.13 -16.55 24.07
N SER A 265 -6.97 -15.96 24.38
CA SER A 265 -6.09 -15.37 23.36
C SER A 265 -5.52 -16.45 22.45
N ILE A 266 -5.48 -16.17 21.15
CA ILE A 266 -4.84 -17.04 20.14
C ILE A 266 -3.33 -17.13 20.36
N ILE A 267 -2.76 -16.12 21.03
CA ILE A 267 -1.32 -15.99 21.32
C ILE A 267 -1.04 -16.10 22.82
N PHE A 268 -1.88 -16.82 23.56
CA PHE A 268 -1.75 -16.94 25.01
C PHE A 268 -0.39 -17.52 25.44
N ASP A 269 0.15 -18.47 24.69
CA ASP A 269 1.47 -19.06 24.88
C ASP A 269 2.63 -18.05 24.69
N GLN A 270 2.39 -16.97 23.94
CA GLN A 270 3.35 -15.89 23.69
C GLN A 270 3.14 -14.67 24.60
N LYS A 271 2.16 -14.72 25.51
CA LYS A 271 1.78 -13.56 26.33
C LYS A 271 2.97 -12.97 27.09
N GLU A 272 3.76 -13.80 27.77
CA GLU A 272 4.90 -13.33 28.56
C GLU A 272 6.01 -12.72 27.67
N GLU A 273 6.23 -13.28 26.47
CA GLU A 273 7.17 -12.73 25.50
C GLU A 273 6.71 -11.36 25.00
N MET A 274 5.42 -11.21 24.70
CA MET A 274 4.83 -9.95 24.26
C MET A 274 4.81 -8.89 25.37
N GLU A 275 4.55 -9.28 26.62
CA GLU A 275 4.62 -8.38 27.78
C GLU A 275 6.08 -7.93 28.03
N LYS A 276 7.07 -8.80 27.82
CA LYS A 276 8.48 -8.38 27.89
C LYS A 276 8.88 -7.46 26.74
N LEU A 277 8.37 -7.69 25.53
CA LEU A 277 8.69 -6.92 24.35
C LEU A 277 7.99 -5.56 24.30
N PHE A 278 6.74 -5.48 24.78
CA PHE A 278 5.85 -4.32 24.60
C PHE A 278 5.14 -3.84 25.88
N GLY A 279 5.16 -4.60 26.97
CA GLY A 279 4.42 -4.31 28.22
C GLY A 279 5.02 -3.21 29.09
N GLY A 280 6.04 -2.50 28.59
CA GLY A 280 6.75 -1.46 29.32
C GLY A 280 7.91 -2.05 30.13
N SER A 281 9.10 -1.54 29.85
CA SER A 281 10.30 -1.77 30.64
C SER A 281 10.04 -1.45 32.11
N SER A 282 10.37 -2.38 32.99
CA SER A 282 10.20 -2.32 34.44
C SER A 282 10.97 -1.21 35.18
N GLU A 283 11.42 -0.13 34.54
CA GLU A 283 12.24 0.90 35.22
C GLU A 283 12.29 2.29 34.53
N THR A 284 11.49 2.53 33.48
CA THR A 284 11.55 3.81 32.75
C THR A 284 10.74 4.89 33.46
N LYS A 285 11.35 6.04 33.77
CA LYS A 285 10.67 7.24 34.30
C LYS A 285 9.34 7.46 33.58
N ILE A 286 8.22 7.46 34.31
CA ILE A 286 6.90 7.78 33.75
C ILE A 286 6.96 9.21 33.19
N ILE A 287 7.06 9.34 31.87
CA ILE A 287 7.05 10.64 31.17
C ILE A 287 5.60 11.12 31.13
N LYS A 288 5.25 12.13 31.93
CA LYS A 288 3.92 12.73 31.88
C LYS A 288 3.76 13.60 30.64
N LEU A 289 2.56 13.54 30.03
CA LEU A 289 2.20 14.33 28.85
C LEU A 289 2.13 15.83 29.15
N ASN A 290 3.25 16.52 28.99
CA ASN A 290 3.37 17.97 29.16
C ASN A 290 3.01 18.75 27.88
N TYR A 291 2.96 20.07 27.96
CA TYR A 291 2.59 20.95 26.83
C TYR A 291 3.50 20.78 25.60
N LYS A 292 4.82 20.63 25.82
CA LYS A 292 5.79 20.40 24.75
C LYS A 292 5.52 19.09 24.00
N LEU A 293 5.26 18.00 24.73
CA LEU A 293 4.92 16.70 24.12
C LEU A 293 3.57 16.74 23.40
N ARG A 294 2.60 17.51 23.90
CA ARG A 294 1.32 17.74 23.20
C ARG A 294 1.53 18.46 21.85
N ILE A 295 2.41 19.46 21.80
CA ILE A 295 2.77 20.11 20.52
C ILE A 295 3.42 19.10 19.58
N ILE A 296 4.33 18.26 20.07
CA ILE A 296 5.00 17.23 19.24
C ILE A 296 3.97 16.25 18.66
N ILE A 297 3.04 15.73 19.47
CA ILE A 297 1.95 14.86 19.01
C ILE A 297 1.05 15.60 18.00
N PHE A 298 0.77 16.89 18.23
CA PHE A 298 -0.02 17.70 17.32
C PHE A 298 0.68 17.88 15.97
N LEU A 299 1.97 18.20 15.94
CA LEU A 299 2.77 18.29 14.71
C LEU A 299 2.77 16.96 13.95
N PHE A 300 3.01 15.86 14.67
CA PHE A 300 2.95 14.51 14.12
C PHE A 300 1.61 14.21 13.46
N THR A 301 0.51 14.43 14.19
CA THR A 301 -0.85 14.20 13.69
C THR A 301 -1.17 15.09 12.48
N THR A 302 -0.75 16.36 12.54
CA THR A 302 -0.99 17.33 11.46
C THR A 302 -0.24 16.94 10.19
N SER A 303 0.96 16.38 10.28
CA SER A 303 1.68 15.86 9.10
C SER A 303 0.87 14.81 8.33
N PHE A 304 0.16 13.90 9.01
CA PHE A 304 -0.72 12.94 8.33
C PHE A 304 -1.95 13.62 7.72
N ILE A 305 -2.57 14.58 8.40
CA ILE A 305 -3.72 15.32 7.86
C ILE A 305 -3.31 16.09 6.59
N VAL A 306 -2.17 16.79 6.64
CA VAL A 306 -1.62 17.53 5.49
C VAL A 306 -1.30 16.60 4.34
N MET A 307 -0.71 15.44 4.61
CA MET A 307 -0.46 14.41 3.59
C MET A 307 -1.78 13.95 2.93
N VAL A 308 -2.81 13.61 3.72
CA VAL A 308 -4.12 13.17 3.20
C VAL A 308 -4.76 14.24 2.31
N ILE A 309 -4.75 15.50 2.74
CA ILE A 309 -5.28 16.62 1.95
C ILE A 309 -4.45 16.81 0.68
N GLY A 310 -3.12 16.75 0.78
CA GLY A 310 -2.21 16.88 -0.35
C GLY A 310 -2.49 15.87 -1.45
N VAL A 311 -2.66 14.61 -1.08
CA VAL A 311 -2.97 13.52 -2.01
C VAL A 311 -4.38 13.66 -2.58
N SER A 312 -5.37 13.94 -1.73
CA SER A 312 -6.78 13.90 -2.12
C SER A 312 -7.23 15.14 -2.91
N VAL A 313 -6.56 16.29 -2.73
CA VAL A 313 -7.00 17.59 -3.27
C VAL A 313 -5.92 18.29 -4.09
N LEU A 314 -4.65 18.20 -3.67
CA LEU A 314 -3.55 18.95 -4.31
C LEU A 314 -2.78 18.14 -5.35
N HIS A 315 -3.24 16.92 -5.66
CA HIS A 315 -2.61 16.00 -6.61
C HIS A 315 -1.13 15.70 -6.29
N TRP A 316 -0.79 15.68 -5.00
CA TRP A 316 0.56 15.33 -4.55
C TRP A 316 0.88 13.87 -4.81
N TRP A 317 2.16 13.59 -5.10
CA TRP A 317 2.69 12.25 -5.28
C TRP A 317 3.67 11.92 -4.15
N PHE A 318 4.45 10.85 -4.32
CA PHE A 318 5.35 10.35 -3.26
C PHE A 318 6.38 11.37 -2.79
N THR A 319 6.91 12.21 -3.67
CA THR A 319 7.94 13.20 -3.32
C THR A 319 7.40 14.25 -2.35
N GLU A 320 6.21 14.80 -2.62
CA GLU A 320 5.57 15.78 -1.75
C GLU A 320 5.17 15.15 -0.42
N MET A 321 4.66 13.93 -0.43
CA MET A 321 4.35 13.19 0.80
C MET A 321 5.58 12.96 1.68
N ALA A 322 6.70 12.50 1.10
CA ALA A 322 7.95 12.32 1.83
C ALA A 322 8.46 13.64 2.41
N SER A 323 8.29 14.74 1.66
CA SER A 323 8.67 16.09 2.10
C SER A 323 7.86 16.56 3.33
N VAL A 324 6.57 16.23 3.42
CA VAL A 324 5.74 16.54 4.60
C VAL A 324 6.29 15.88 5.86
N PHE A 325 6.71 14.60 5.75
CA PHE A 325 7.29 13.88 6.88
C PHE A 325 8.68 14.37 7.24
N LEU A 326 9.51 14.76 6.27
CA LEU A 326 10.78 15.41 6.53
C LEU A 326 10.62 16.75 7.26
N VAL A 327 9.74 17.63 6.75
CA VAL A 327 9.45 18.93 7.38
C VAL A 327 8.88 18.72 8.77
N GLY A 328 7.94 17.78 8.93
CA GLY A 328 7.41 17.39 10.24
C GLY A 328 8.51 16.95 11.21
N ALA A 329 9.43 16.10 10.75
CA ALA A 329 10.57 15.65 11.54
C ALA A 329 11.42 16.83 12.02
N LEU A 330 11.79 17.73 11.09
CA LEU A 330 12.57 18.93 11.41
C LEU A 330 11.86 19.83 12.43
N LEU A 331 10.58 20.12 12.24
CA LEU A 331 9.77 20.92 13.17
C LEU A 331 9.73 20.29 14.57
N ILE A 332 9.54 18.98 14.64
CA ILE A 332 9.58 18.24 15.91
C ILE A 332 10.97 18.31 16.53
N GLY A 333 12.03 18.15 15.73
CA GLY A 333 13.42 18.31 16.19
C GLY A 333 13.68 19.67 16.85
N PHE A 334 13.20 20.76 16.23
CA PHE A 334 13.30 22.11 16.78
C PHE A 334 12.51 22.28 18.07
N VAL A 335 11.24 21.87 18.11
CA VAL A 335 10.41 21.95 19.33
C VAL A 335 11.00 21.11 20.44
N ALA A 336 11.50 19.92 20.10
CA ALA A 336 12.12 18.99 21.03
C ALA A 336 13.51 19.45 21.50
N LYS A 337 14.15 20.41 20.81
CA LYS A 337 15.53 20.86 21.04
C LYS A 337 16.52 19.71 20.96
N ILE A 338 16.37 18.88 19.93
CA ILE A 338 17.27 17.74 19.65
C ILE A 338 18.52 18.30 18.98
N ASN A 339 19.71 17.88 19.43
CA ASN A 339 20.96 18.26 18.78
C ASN A 339 21.07 17.60 17.41
N GLU A 340 21.82 18.18 16.48
CA GLU A 340 21.97 17.69 15.11
C GLU A 340 22.39 16.21 15.05
N SER A 341 23.41 15.82 15.82
CA SER A 341 23.91 14.44 15.84
C SER A 341 22.83 13.44 16.26
N ASP A 342 22.06 13.79 17.29
CA ASP A 342 21.01 12.94 17.84
C ASP A 342 19.83 12.86 16.87
N PHE A 343 19.52 13.97 16.20
CA PHE A 343 18.50 14.03 15.17
C PHE A 343 18.85 13.12 13.99
N VAL A 344 20.04 13.27 13.41
CA VAL A 344 20.49 12.48 12.27
C VAL A 344 20.53 11.00 12.63
N ASN A 345 21.10 10.65 13.79
CA ASN A 345 21.16 9.26 14.24
C ASN A 345 19.77 8.64 14.44
N ALA A 346 18.84 9.37 15.07
CA ALA A 346 17.49 8.89 15.30
C ALA A 346 16.69 8.75 13.99
N PHE A 347 16.83 9.72 13.09
CA PHE A 347 16.19 9.67 11.77
C PHE A 347 16.72 8.49 10.95
N SER A 348 18.05 8.33 10.85
CA SER A 348 18.66 7.22 10.11
C SER A 348 18.31 5.86 10.71
N LYS A 349 18.27 5.75 12.05
CA LYS A 349 17.85 4.51 12.72
C LYS A 349 16.40 4.16 12.41
N GLY A 350 15.49 5.14 12.55
CA GLY A 350 14.07 4.93 12.25
C GLY A 350 13.81 4.55 10.78
N ALA A 351 14.51 5.20 9.84
CA ALA A 351 14.47 4.81 8.43
C ALA A 351 15.01 3.38 8.22
N GLY A 352 16.11 3.02 8.89
CA GLY A 352 16.72 1.70 8.84
C GLY A 352 15.80 0.56 9.30
N GLU A 353 14.92 0.82 10.29
CA GLU A 353 13.92 -0.15 10.76
C GLU A 353 12.91 -0.55 9.66
N LEU A 354 12.68 0.32 8.67
CA LEU A 354 11.78 0.06 7.56
C LEU A 354 12.48 -0.43 6.27
N LEU A 355 13.81 -0.60 6.30
CA LEU A 355 14.57 -1.09 5.15
C LEU A 355 14.12 -2.50 4.73
N GLY A 356 13.73 -3.35 5.69
CA GLY A 356 13.17 -4.67 5.40
C GLY A 356 11.87 -4.61 4.59
N VAL A 357 11.01 -3.63 4.86
CA VAL A 357 9.76 -3.37 4.12
C VAL A 357 10.08 -2.83 2.73
N ALA A 358 11.03 -1.90 2.61
CA ALA A 358 11.50 -1.39 1.33
C ALA A 358 11.98 -2.50 0.39
N PHE A 359 12.71 -3.50 0.91
CA PHE A 359 13.11 -4.66 0.11
C PHE A 359 11.93 -5.54 -0.32
N ILE A 360 10.91 -5.71 0.52
CA ILE A 360 9.68 -6.43 0.14
C ILE A 360 9.01 -5.73 -1.05
N ILE A 361 8.86 -4.41 -1.00
CA ILE A 361 8.31 -3.58 -2.08
C ILE A 361 9.13 -3.75 -3.36
N GLY A 362 10.46 -3.66 -3.26
CA GLY A 362 11.36 -3.81 -4.42
C GLY A 362 11.33 -5.20 -5.05
N ILE A 363 11.36 -6.28 -4.26
CA ILE A 363 11.27 -7.65 -4.78
C ILE A 363 9.89 -7.88 -5.43
N ALA A 364 8.81 -7.41 -4.79
CA ALA A 364 7.46 -7.45 -5.34
C ALA A 364 7.38 -6.78 -6.72
N ARG A 365 7.98 -5.60 -6.87
CA ARG A 365 8.09 -4.91 -8.16
C ARG A 365 8.92 -5.70 -9.18
N GLY A 366 9.97 -6.37 -8.74
CA GLY A 366 10.80 -7.26 -9.57
C GLY A 366 10.01 -8.40 -10.21
N VAL A 367 9.00 -8.95 -9.53
CA VAL A 367 8.10 -9.97 -10.11
C VAL A 367 7.35 -9.42 -11.32
N SER A 368 6.75 -8.23 -11.20
CA SER A 368 6.06 -7.58 -12.32
C SER A 368 7.01 -7.30 -13.49
N ILE A 369 8.28 -6.94 -13.20
CA ILE A 369 9.29 -6.71 -14.23
C ILE A 369 9.60 -8.00 -14.99
N LEU A 370 9.74 -9.14 -14.31
CA LEU A 370 9.94 -10.44 -14.99
C LEU A 370 8.76 -10.79 -15.91
N MET A 371 7.52 -10.56 -15.47
CA MET A 371 6.35 -10.81 -16.31
C MET A 371 6.32 -9.90 -17.54
N LYS A 372 6.62 -8.61 -17.34
CA LYS A 372 6.64 -7.60 -18.38
C LYS A 372 7.76 -7.85 -19.38
N ASP A 373 8.99 -8.07 -18.93
CA ASP A 373 10.15 -8.32 -19.78
C ASP A 373 10.02 -9.68 -20.47
N GLY A 374 9.37 -10.66 -19.82
CA GLY A 374 9.01 -11.97 -20.39
C GLY A 374 7.91 -11.95 -21.44
N TYR A 375 7.25 -10.79 -21.63
CA TYR A 375 6.10 -10.62 -22.53
C TYR A 375 4.93 -11.56 -22.23
N ILE A 376 4.74 -11.92 -20.96
CA ILE A 376 3.62 -12.77 -20.54
C ILE A 376 2.47 -11.99 -19.89
N SER A 377 2.71 -10.75 -19.42
CA SER A 377 1.67 -9.91 -18.81
C SER A 377 0.47 -9.70 -19.75
N ASP A 378 0.74 -9.31 -21.00
CA ASP A 378 -0.29 -9.05 -22.00
C ASP A 378 -1.02 -10.32 -22.43
N THR A 379 -0.33 -11.45 -22.48
CA THR A 379 -0.94 -12.75 -22.78
C THR A 379 -1.88 -13.19 -21.67
N VAL A 380 -1.50 -12.99 -20.41
CA VAL A 380 -2.35 -13.28 -19.26
C VAL A 380 -3.60 -12.39 -19.30
N LEU A 381 -3.44 -11.11 -19.65
CA LEU A 381 -4.55 -10.17 -19.83
C LEU A 381 -5.47 -10.59 -20.98
N TYR A 382 -4.92 -10.94 -22.14
CA TYR A 382 -5.68 -11.38 -23.31
C TYR A 382 -6.52 -12.63 -23.00
N ASN A 383 -5.92 -13.65 -22.37
CA ASN A 383 -6.63 -14.87 -22.00
C ASN A 383 -7.73 -14.60 -20.96
N THR A 384 -7.45 -13.70 -20.01
CA THR A 384 -8.43 -13.25 -19.01
C THR A 384 -9.62 -12.57 -19.68
N SER A 385 -9.36 -11.66 -20.62
CA SER A 385 -10.40 -10.98 -21.40
C SER A 385 -11.26 -11.97 -22.17
N ALA A 386 -10.63 -12.91 -22.90
CA ALA A 386 -11.31 -13.95 -23.66
C ALA A 386 -12.21 -14.87 -22.81
N ILE A 387 -11.79 -15.20 -21.57
CA ILE A 387 -12.61 -15.97 -20.63
C ILE A 387 -13.87 -15.21 -20.25
N THR A 388 -13.78 -13.89 -20.10
CA THR A 388 -14.90 -13.05 -19.63
C THR A 388 -15.80 -12.54 -20.76
N GLU A 389 -15.38 -12.71 -22.02
CA GLU A 389 -16.11 -12.23 -23.19
C GLU A 389 -17.48 -12.92 -23.32
N GLY A 390 -18.52 -12.13 -23.63
CA GLY A 390 -19.89 -12.63 -23.78
C GLY A 390 -20.61 -13.04 -22.48
N MET A 391 -19.95 -12.97 -21.32
CA MET A 391 -20.60 -13.22 -20.03
C MET A 391 -21.66 -12.17 -19.71
N ASN A 392 -22.76 -12.58 -19.06
CA ASN A 392 -23.71 -11.60 -18.54
C ASN A 392 -23.08 -10.80 -17.38
N LYS A 393 -23.61 -9.60 -17.10
CA LYS A 393 -23.00 -8.68 -16.13
C LYS A 393 -22.80 -9.29 -14.73
N GLY A 394 -23.72 -10.14 -14.27
CA GLY A 394 -23.63 -10.77 -12.94
C GLY A 394 -22.51 -11.81 -12.84
N VAL A 395 -22.40 -12.70 -13.84
CA VAL A 395 -21.33 -13.70 -13.90
C VAL A 395 -19.99 -13.03 -14.18
N PHE A 396 -19.97 -12.05 -15.08
CA PHE A 396 -18.78 -11.27 -15.42
C PHE A 396 -18.09 -10.68 -14.19
N VAL A 397 -18.83 -9.98 -13.32
CA VAL A 397 -18.25 -9.36 -12.11
C VAL A 397 -17.67 -10.39 -11.14
N ASN A 398 -18.32 -11.54 -10.97
CA ASN A 398 -17.82 -12.60 -10.09
C ASN A 398 -16.60 -13.32 -10.69
N ALA A 399 -16.63 -13.63 -11.98
CA ALA A 399 -15.48 -14.21 -12.68
C ALA A 399 -14.26 -13.29 -12.58
N LEU A 400 -14.46 -12.00 -12.83
CA LEU A 400 -13.43 -10.99 -12.73
C LEU A 400 -12.85 -10.88 -11.32
N PHE A 401 -13.69 -10.94 -10.27
CA PHE A 401 -13.23 -11.00 -8.88
C PHE A 401 -12.28 -12.19 -8.63
N PHE A 402 -12.64 -13.41 -9.05
CA PHE A 402 -11.78 -14.58 -8.83
C PHE A 402 -10.49 -14.54 -9.65
N ILE A 403 -10.57 -14.04 -10.90
CA ILE A 403 -9.40 -13.84 -11.75
C ILE A 403 -8.44 -12.84 -11.08
N TYR A 404 -8.93 -11.68 -10.63
CA TYR A 404 -8.10 -10.70 -9.94
C TYR A 404 -7.47 -11.25 -8.67
N ASN A 405 -8.21 -12.04 -7.86
CA ASN A 405 -7.62 -12.71 -6.70
C ASN A 405 -6.44 -13.63 -7.07
N GLY A 406 -6.56 -14.37 -8.18
CA GLY A 406 -5.46 -15.19 -8.71
C GLY A 406 -4.29 -14.36 -9.21
N LEU A 407 -4.56 -13.29 -9.96
CA LEU A 407 -3.53 -12.39 -10.51
C LEU A 407 -2.80 -11.60 -9.42
N SER A 408 -3.48 -11.19 -8.35
CA SER A 408 -2.89 -10.48 -7.21
C SER A 408 -1.78 -11.27 -6.52
N PHE A 409 -1.78 -12.60 -6.65
CA PHE A 409 -0.67 -13.42 -6.16
C PHE A 409 0.63 -13.20 -6.96
N PHE A 410 0.52 -12.95 -8.27
CA PHE A 410 1.66 -12.74 -9.18
C PHE A 410 2.02 -11.27 -9.35
N ILE A 411 1.06 -10.38 -9.17
CA ILE A 411 1.21 -8.94 -9.31
C ILE A 411 0.78 -8.31 -7.97
N PRO A 412 1.69 -8.27 -6.98
CA PRO A 412 1.37 -7.83 -5.63
C PRO A 412 1.13 -6.32 -5.50
N SER A 413 1.30 -5.54 -6.58
CA SER A 413 1.16 -4.09 -6.58
C SER A 413 -0.24 -3.67 -7.03
N SER A 414 -0.97 -2.97 -6.15
CA SER A 414 -2.31 -2.43 -6.44
C SER A 414 -2.32 -1.51 -7.67
N SER A 415 -1.34 -0.60 -7.77
CA SER A 415 -1.23 0.32 -8.92
C SER A 415 -0.78 -0.39 -10.20
N GLY A 416 0.03 -1.44 -10.09
CA GLY A 416 0.36 -2.32 -11.21
C GLY A 416 -0.86 -3.08 -11.73
N MET A 417 -1.70 -3.57 -10.83
CA MET A 417 -2.95 -4.25 -11.17
C MET A 417 -4.00 -3.31 -11.76
N ALA A 418 -4.12 -2.09 -11.25
CA ALA A 418 -5.09 -1.10 -11.72
C ALA A 418 -4.89 -0.63 -13.17
N VAL A 419 -3.68 -0.71 -13.71
CA VAL A 419 -3.41 -0.37 -15.12
C VAL A 419 -3.78 -1.53 -16.07
N LEU A 420 -3.89 -2.75 -15.53
CA LEU A 420 -4.25 -3.95 -16.28
C LEU A 420 -5.76 -4.21 -16.30
N SER A 421 -6.56 -3.33 -15.71
CA SER A 421 -8.00 -3.51 -15.50
C SER A 421 -8.92 -2.76 -16.44
#